data_AF-A0A517U417-F1
#
_entry.id   AF-A0A517U417-F1
#
_cell.length_a   1.000
_cell.length_b   1.000
_cell.length_c   1.000
_cell.angle_alpha   90.00
_cell.angle_beta   90.00
_cell.angle_gamma   90.00
#
_symmetry.space_group_name_H-M   'P 1'
#
loop_
_entity.id
_entity.type
_entity.pdbx_description
1 polymer ?
#
loop_
_entity_poly.entity_id
_entity_poly.type
_entity_poly.pdbx_seq_one_letter_code
_entity_poly.pdbx_strand_id
1 'polypeptide(L)'
;MSDAFVPLDVVCPHCQAVVPPDASRCWLCGESLDGSSLAPARSPVAPSHRGASFSLSTMLLITTLIAICCGLLAAAPGLGVIVCVLLAPVLVRTAKVVRRREAAGVRVSPSEKIGLAATSFVVAMVLATVVGFAAFCCFCAVCAFAFGADGNEPGLLLLALGVGVAGLLSIWGVVKLGQWSRRRYLRDIEVKP
;
A
#
# COMPACT_ATOMS: atom_id res chain seq x y z
N MET A 1 -31.00 46.07 12.45
CA MET A 1 -31.38 44.66 12.61
C MET A 1 -30.87 43.95 11.38
N SER A 2 -29.73 43.29 11.52
CA SER A 2 -29.05 42.57 10.45
C SER A 2 -29.32 41.09 10.72
N ASP A 3 -30.15 40.46 9.89
CA ASP A 3 -30.43 39.04 9.99
C ASP A 3 -29.14 38.25 9.69
N ALA A 4 -28.65 37.53 10.69
CA ALA A 4 -27.50 36.66 10.57
C ALA A 4 -27.88 35.44 9.72
N PHE A 5 -27.38 35.39 8.50
CA PHE A 5 -27.52 34.23 7.62
C PHE A 5 -26.76 33.06 8.24
N VAL A 6 -27.47 32.00 8.63
CA VAL A 6 -26.84 30.75 9.10
C VAL A 6 -26.47 29.94 7.86
N PRO A 7 -25.18 29.78 7.51
CA PRO A 7 -24.80 28.92 6.40
C PRO A 7 -25.18 27.48 6.74
N LEU A 8 -25.96 26.84 5.87
CA LEU A 8 -26.23 25.41 5.97
C LEU A 8 -24.97 24.66 5.56
N ASP A 9 -24.44 23.88 6.50
CA ASP A 9 -23.31 22.99 6.28
C ASP A 9 -23.62 21.99 5.15
N VAL A 10 -22.74 21.89 4.16
CA VAL A 10 -22.87 20.96 3.04
C VAL A 10 -22.06 19.70 3.34
N VAL A 11 -22.67 18.53 3.21
CA VAL A 11 -22.00 17.24 3.43
C VAL A 11 -21.54 16.68 2.08
N CYS A 12 -20.25 16.35 1.98
CA CYS A 12 -19.69 15.76 0.77
C CYS A 12 -20.31 14.36 0.50
N PRO A 13 -20.88 14.09 -0.69
CA PRO A 13 -21.55 12.82 -0.97
C PRO A 13 -20.58 11.62 -1.06
N HIS A 14 -19.30 11.87 -1.28
CA HIS A 14 -18.29 10.81 -1.42
C HIS A 14 -17.66 10.35 -0.11
N CYS A 15 -17.34 11.29 0.79
CA CYS A 15 -16.62 11.00 2.03
C CYS A 15 -17.38 11.37 3.31
N GLN A 16 -18.56 11.98 3.18
CA GLN A 16 -19.40 12.45 4.28
C GLN A 16 -18.74 13.50 5.20
N ALA A 17 -17.64 14.13 4.76
CA ALA A 17 -17.08 15.27 5.47
C ALA A 17 -17.99 16.49 5.34
N VAL A 18 -18.10 17.27 6.42
CA VAL A 18 -18.73 18.60 6.41
C VAL A 18 -17.79 19.57 5.70
N VAL A 19 -18.30 20.31 4.73
CA VAL A 19 -17.54 21.22 3.87
C VAL A 19 -18.21 22.60 3.88
N PRO A 20 -17.42 23.71 3.89
CA PRO A 20 -17.96 25.06 3.74
C PRO A 20 -18.82 25.18 2.47
N PRO A 21 -19.95 25.92 2.52
CA PRO A 21 -20.89 26.01 1.39
C PRO A 21 -20.31 26.70 0.15
N ASP A 22 -19.21 27.44 0.31
CA ASP A 22 -18.48 28.15 -0.75
C ASP A 22 -17.31 27.33 -1.33
N ALA A 23 -17.04 26.12 -0.82
CA ALA A 23 -15.96 25.30 -1.31
C ALA A 23 -16.33 24.59 -2.62
N SER A 24 -15.60 24.86 -3.70
CA SER A 24 -15.73 24.14 -4.98
C SER A 24 -15.21 22.69 -4.92
N ARG A 25 -14.44 22.34 -3.88
CA ARG A 25 -13.85 21.01 -3.67
C ARG A 25 -13.90 20.61 -2.21
N CYS A 26 -14.10 19.31 -1.95
CA CYS A 26 -14.00 18.76 -0.61
C CYS A 26 -12.55 18.86 -0.10
N TRP A 27 -12.35 19.48 1.06
CA TRP A 27 -11.02 19.59 1.68
C TRP A 27 -10.44 18.23 2.12
N LEU A 28 -11.29 17.21 2.34
CA LEU A 28 -10.88 15.88 2.77
C LEU A 28 -10.60 14.93 1.60
N CYS A 29 -11.51 14.84 0.64
CA CYS A 29 -11.39 13.89 -0.49
C CYS A 29 -10.99 14.53 -1.82
N GLY A 30 -10.97 15.86 -1.92
CA GLY A 30 -10.57 16.59 -3.14
C GLY A 30 -11.61 16.65 -4.26
N GLU A 31 -12.73 15.92 -4.14
CA GLU A 31 -13.78 15.82 -5.16
C GLU A 31 -14.51 17.16 -5.35
N SER A 32 -14.89 17.50 -6.57
CA SER A 32 -15.66 18.73 -6.85
C SER A 32 -17.08 18.60 -6.31
N LEU A 33 -17.54 19.62 -5.58
CA LEU A 33 -18.91 19.67 -5.04
C LEU A 33 -19.92 20.28 -6.01
N ASP A 34 -19.44 20.81 -7.14
CA ASP A 34 -20.29 21.32 -8.22
C ASP A 34 -21.11 20.17 -8.81
N GLY A 35 -22.33 19.97 -8.30
CA GLY A 35 -23.31 19.00 -8.78
C GLY A 35 -23.76 19.22 -10.24
N SER A 36 -23.16 20.19 -10.94
CA SER A 36 -23.36 20.48 -12.36
C SER A 36 -22.48 19.59 -13.26
N SER A 37 -22.38 18.31 -12.94
CA SER A 37 -21.93 17.31 -13.91
C SER A 37 -23.13 16.86 -14.74
N LEU A 38 -23.69 17.77 -15.53
CA LEU A 38 -24.45 17.42 -16.73
C LEU A 38 -23.44 16.89 -17.75
N ALA A 39 -22.83 15.74 -17.44
CA ALA A 39 -22.04 15.00 -18.39
C ALA A 39 -22.97 14.66 -19.56
N PRO A 40 -22.61 15.01 -20.81
CA PRO A 40 -23.42 14.68 -21.97
C PRO A 40 -23.71 13.18 -21.95
N ALA A 41 -24.97 12.81 -22.16
CA ALA A 41 -25.43 11.43 -22.14
C ALA A 41 -24.47 10.55 -22.96
N ARG A 42 -23.59 9.83 -22.25
CA ARG A 42 -22.62 8.94 -22.89
C ARG A 42 -23.43 7.85 -23.56
N SER A 43 -23.37 7.83 -24.90
CA SER A 43 -23.92 6.74 -25.69
C SER A 43 -23.45 5.41 -25.08
N PRO A 44 -24.35 4.44 -24.82
CA PRO A 44 -23.99 3.19 -24.16
C PRO A 44 -22.92 2.48 -24.99
N VAL A 45 -21.67 2.55 -24.53
CA VAL A 45 -20.55 1.85 -25.15
C VAL A 45 -20.86 0.37 -25.02
N ALA A 46 -21.12 -0.27 -26.17
CA ALA A 46 -21.39 -1.70 -26.21
C ALA A 46 -20.26 -2.43 -25.46
N PRO A 47 -20.60 -3.34 -24.52
CA PRO A 47 -19.60 -4.03 -23.73
C PRO A 47 -18.68 -4.81 -24.67
N SER A 48 -17.45 -4.33 -24.87
CA SER A 48 -16.48 -5.07 -25.64
C SER A 48 -16.13 -6.31 -24.82
N HIS A 49 -16.62 -7.48 -25.25
CA HIS A 49 -16.25 -8.78 -24.72
C HIS A 49 -14.77 -9.04 -25.03
N ARG A 50 -13.87 -8.32 -24.34
CA ARG A 50 -12.45 -8.65 -24.32
C ARG A 50 -12.33 -9.82 -23.36
N GLY A 51 -12.34 -11.04 -23.91
CA GLY A 51 -11.92 -12.22 -23.17
C GLY A 51 -10.60 -11.89 -22.46
N ALA A 52 -10.47 -12.32 -21.20
CA ALA A 52 -9.31 -12.04 -20.36
C ALA A 52 -8.05 -12.68 -20.99
N SER A 53 -7.46 -11.99 -21.96
CA SER A 53 -6.23 -12.42 -22.61
C SER A 53 -5.12 -12.11 -21.63
N PHE A 54 -4.76 -13.11 -20.82
CA PHE A 54 -3.58 -13.06 -19.99
C PHE A 54 -2.39 -12.81 -20.90
N SER A 55 -1.77 -11.64 -20.76
CA SER A 55 -0.56 -11.33 -21.50
C SER A 55 0.49 -12.42 -21.22
N LEU A 56 1.11 -12.96 -22.27
CA LEU A 56 2.20 -13.93 -22.16
C LEU A 56 3.30 -13.46 -21.20
N SER A 57 3.54 -12.13 -21.12
CA SER A 57 4.46 -11.55 -20.15
C SER A 57 4.09 -11.81 -18.69
N THR A 58 2.79 -11.74 -18.33
CA THR A 58 2.37 -12.03 -16.95
C THR A 58 2.55 -13.50 -16.60
N MET A 59 2.29 -14.39 -17.57
CA MET A 59 2.54 -15.83 -17.36
C MET A 59 4.02 -16.11 -17.15
N LEU A 60 4.91 -15.56 -17.98
CA LEU A 60 6.36 -15.72 -17.84
C LEU A 60 6.89 -15.12 -16.52
N LEU A 61 6.35 -13.97 -16.11
CA LEU A 61 6.73 -13.38 -14.83
C LEU A 61 6.29 -14.25 -13.65
N ILE A 62 5.07 -14.78 -13.66
CA ILE A 62 4.56 -15.64 -12.58
C ILE A 62 5.35 -16.96 -12.53
N THR A 63 5.64 -17.58 -13.67
CA THR A 63 6.40 -18.84 -13.71
C THR A 63 7.83 -18.66 -13.25
N THR A 64 8.54 -17.62 -13.70
CA THR A 64 9.91 -17.33 -13.22
C THR A 64 9.93 -17.06 -11.73
N LEU A 65 8.92 -16.35 -11.21
CA LEU A 65 8.81 -16.06 -9.80
C LEU A 65 8.57 -17.32 -8.96
N ILE A 66 7.68 -18.21 -9.41
CA ILE A 66 7.44 -19.51 -8.77
C ILE A 66 8.72 -20.35 -8.80
N ALA A 67 9.43 -20.39 -9.93
CA ALA A 67 10.68 -21.13 -10.05
C ALA A 67 11.75 -20.61 -9.06
N ILE A 68 11.90 -19.29 -8.93
CA ILE A 68 12.79 -18.68 -7.93
C ILE A 68 12.37 -19.06 -6.51
N CYS A 69 11.07 -19.01 -6.20
CA CYS A 69 10.55 -19.38 -4.88
C CYS A 69 10.82 -20.86 -4.56
N CYS A 70 10.55 -21.77 -5.51
CA CYS A 70 10.82 -23.19 -5.35
C CYS A 70 12.32 -23.47 -5.21
N GLY A 71 13.17 -22.82 -6.00
CA GLY A 71 14.63 -22.94 -5.89
C GLY A 71 15.16 -22.48 -4.53
N LEU A 72 14.65 -21.34 -4.03
CA LEU A 72 14.99 -20.85 -2.69
C LEU A 72 14.48 -21.79 -1.59
N LEU A 73 13.26 -22.32 -1.69
CA LEU A 73 12.74 -23.29 -0.73
C LEU A 73 13.55 -24.58 -0.69
N ALA A 74 14.04 -25.05 -1.85
CA ALA A 74 14.88 -26.24 -1.92
C ALA A 74 16.30 -26.02 -1.35
N ALA A 75 16.90 -24.86 -1.63
CA ALA A 75 18.26 -24.55 -1.16
C ALA A 75 18.32 -24.08 0.30
N ALA A 76 17.36 -23.25 0.72
CA ALA A 76 17.31 -22.63 2.04
C ALA A 76 15.84 -22.35 2.43
N PRO A 77 15.12 -23.32 3.04
CA PRO A 77 13.69 -23.22 3.28
C PRO A 77 13.29 -21.98 4.10
N GLY A 78 14.13 -21.56 5.05
CA GLY A 78 13.91 -20.34 5.83
C GLY A 78 13.87 -19.07 4.98
N LEU A 79 14.79 -18.92 4.03
CA LEU A 79 14.82 -17.77 3.11
C LEU A 79 13.66 -17.84 2.11
N GLY A 80 13.34 -19.03 1.61
CA GLY A 80 12.22 -19.24 0.68
C GLY A 80 10.89 -18.78 1.26
N VAL A 81 10.59 -19.15 2.52
CA VAL A 81 9.35 -18.72 3.20
C VAL A 81 9.28 -17.20 3.35
N ILE A 82 10.37 -16.57 3.79
CA ILE A 82 10.43 -15.11 3.94
C ILE A 82 10.16 -14.43 2.59
N VAL A 83 10.84 -14.86 1.52
CA VAL A 83 10.64 -14.29 0.18
C VAL A 83 9.20 -14.48 -0.30
N CYS A 84 8.60 -15.65 -0.11
CA CYS A 84 7.20 -15.91 -0.48
C CYS A 84 6.21 -14.98 0.24
N VAL A 85 6.37 -14.79 1.55
CA VAL A 85 5.53 -13.90 2.36
C VAL A 85 5.64 -12.45 1.88
N LEU A 86 6.83 -12.01 1.49
CA LEU A 86 7.07 -10.66 0.97
C LEU A 86 6.57 -10.44 -0.44
N LEU A 87 6.62 -11.48 -1.28
CA LEU A 87 6.14 -11.44 -2.66
C LEU A 87 4.62 -11.28 -2.73
N ALA A 88 3.87 -11.94 -1.85
CA ALA A 88 2.42 -11.93 -1.87
C ALA A 88 1.80 -10.51 -1.91
N PRO A 89 2.12 -9.58 -0.99
CA PRO A 89 1.56 -8.23 -1.03
C PRO A 89 2.03 -7.43 -2.26
N VAL A 90 3.25 -7.66 -2.76
CA VAL A 90 3.77 -7.02 -3.98
C VAL A 90 2.94 -7.46 -5.19
N LEU A 91 2.71 -8.76 -5.34
CA LEU A 91 1.92 -9.34 -6.43
C LEU A 91 0.46 -8.91 -6.37
N VAL A 92 -0.14 -8.92 -5.17
CA VAL A 92 -1.53 -8.47 -4.99
C VAL A 92 -1.67 -6.99 -5.38
N ARG A 93 -0.71 -6.15 -5.00
CA ARG A 93 -0.72 -4.73 -5.35
C ARG A 93 -0.56 -4.52 -6.85
N THR A 94 0.45 -5.13 -7.47
CA THR A 94 0.69 -4.98 -8.92
C THR A 94 -0.48 -5.51 -9.73
N ALA A 95 -1.03 -6.68 -9.37
CA ALA A 95 -2.22 -7.25 -10.00
C ALA A 95 -3.44 -6.32 -9.89
N LYS A 96 -3.70 -5.74 -8.71
CA LYS A 96 -4.81 -4.77 -8.53
C LYS A 96 -4.63 -3.51 -9.37
N VAL A 97 -3.42 -2.94 -9.42
CA VAL A 97 -3.13 -1.73 -10.21
C VAL A 97 -3.29 -2.01 -11.70
N VAL A 98 -2.73 -3.12 -12.19
CA VAL A 98 -2.81 -3.49 -13.61
C VAL A 98 -4.26 -3.76 -14.01
N ARG A 99 -5.00 -4.58 -13.27
CA ARG A 99 -6.42 -4.87 -13.56
C ARG A 99 -7.27 -3.60 -13.58
N ARG A 100 -6.99 -2.64 -12.68
CA ARG A 100 -7.74 -1.38 -12.62
C ARG A 100 -7.43 -0.46 -13.80
N ARG A 101 -6.17 -0.33 -14.22
CA ARG A 101 -5.79 0.45 -15.41
C ARG A 101 -6.32 -0.16 -16.69
N GLU A 102 -6.31 -1.49 -16.79
CA GLU A 102 -6.91 -2.22 -17.90
C GLU A 102 -8.43 -2.02 -17.96
N ALA A 103 -9.12 -2.02 -16.81
CA ALA A 103 -10.54 -1.71 -16.71
C ALA A 103 -10.87 -0.25 -17.11
N ALA A 104 -9.93 0.68 -16.91
CA ALA A 104 -10.04 2.06 -17.37
C ALA A 104 -9.70 2.26 -18.86
N GLY A 105 -9.32 1.20 -19.59
CA GLY A 105 -8.98 1.26 -21.01
C GLY A 105 -7.61 1.88 -21.32
N VAL A 106 -6.82 2.22 -20.30
CA VAL A 106 -5.49 2.82 -20.48
C VAL A 106 -4.48 1.71 -20.79
N ARG A 107 -3.88 1.73 -21.99
CA ARG A 107 -2.80 0.79 -22.35
C ARG A 107 -1.54 1.16 -21.57
N VAL A 108 -1.18 0.35 -20.59
CA VAL A 108 0.05 0.53 -19.80
C VAL A 108 1.23 -0.01 -20.59
N SER A 109 2.25 0.82 -20.80
CA SER A 109 3.46 0.41 -21.51
C SER A 109 4.25 -0.64 -20.69
N PRO A 110 5.00 -1.55 -21.33
CA PRO A 110 5.80 -2.56 -20.63
C PRO A 110 6.84 -1.97 -19.68
N SER A 111 7.47 -0.85 -20.06
CA SER A 111 8.48 -0.16 -19.23
C SER A 111 7.87 0.42 -17.96
N GLU A 112 6.64 0.95 -18.04
CA GLU A 112 5.92 1.47 -16.88
C GLU A 112 5.51 0.34 -15.92
N LYS A 113 5.13 -0.84 -16.44
CA LYS A 113 4.88 -2.04 -15.63
C LYS A 113 6.12 -2.46 -14.84
N ILE A 114 7.30 -2.44 -15.45
CA ILE A 114 8.57 -2.79 -14.79
C ILE A 114 8.90 -1.77 -13.69
N GLY A 115 8.74 -0.47 -13.95
CA GLY A 115 8.98 0.58 -12.95
C GLY A 115 8.07 0.46 -11.71
N LEU A 116 6.78 0.16 -11.93
CA LEU A 116 5.82 -0.07 -10.84
C LEU A 116 6.13 -1.33 -10.03
N ALA A 117 6.59 -2.39 -10.70
CA ALA A 117 7.00 -3.63 -10.04
C ALA A 117 8.29 -3.44 -9.21
N ALA A 118 9.31 -2.81 -9.79
CA ALA A 118 10.59 -2.56 -9.13
C ALA A 118 10.43 -1.66 -7.89
N THR A 119 9.66 -0.59 -7.99
CA THR A 119 9.40 0.30 -6.84
C THR A 119 8.63 -0.42 -5.72
N SER A 120 7.63 -1.24 -6.07
CA SER A 120 6.89 -2.04 -5.09
C SER A 120 7.78 -3.09 -4.42
N PHE A 121 8.71 -3.69 -5.18
CA PHE A 121 9.66 -4.67 -4.68
C PHE A 121 10.66 -4.05 -3.69
N VAL A 122 11.23 -2.88 -4.01
CA VAL A 122 12.15 -2.17 -3.10
C VAL A 122 11.44 -1.81 -1.79
N VAL A 123 10.21 -1.30 -1.86
CA VAL A 123 9.42 -0.97 -0.66
C VAL A 123 9.15 -2.22 0.18
N ALA A 124 8.85 -3.36 -0.44
CA ALA A 124 8.65 -4.62 0.27
C ALA A 124 9.93 -5.15 0.90
N MET A 125 11.07 -5.05 0.22
CA MET A 125 12.39 -5.39 0.76
C MET A 125 12.74 -4.55 1.99
N VAL A 126 12.52 -3.22 1.93
CA VAL A 126 12.76 -2.33 3.09
C VAL A 126 11.85 -2.67 4.26
N LEU A 127 10.57 -2.97 3.99
CA LEU A 127 9.66 -3.43 5.04
C LEU A 127 10.12 -4.74 5.66
N ALA A 128 10.54 -5.70 4.83
CA ALA A 128 11.04 -6.99 5.28
C ALA A 128 12.22 -6.86 6.22
N THR A 129 13.21 -6.05 5.85
CA THR A 129 14.43 -5.88 6.64
C THR A 129 14.13 -5.19 7.96
N VAL A 130 13.28 -4.16 7.97
CA VAL A 130 12.86 -3.47 9.20
C VAL A 130 12.10 -4.42 10.13
N VAL A 131 11.10 -5.15 9.60
CA VAL A 131 10.30 -6.09 10.40
C VAL A 131 11.16 -7.26 10.89
N GLY A 132 12.04 -7.81 10.04
CA GLY A 132 12.93 -8.90 10.39
C GLY A 132 13.95 -8.49 11.46
N PHE A 133 14.53 -7.30 11.35
CA PHE A 133 15.43 -6.75 12.36
C PHE A 133 14.72 -6.53 13.69
N ALA A 134 13.51 -5.95 13.67
CA ALA A 134 12.71 -5.76 14.87
C ALA A 134 12.36 -7.11 15.55
N ALA A 135 11.97 -8.11 14.77
CA ALA A 135 11.67 -9.46 15.28
C ALA A 135 12.92 -10.12 15.88
N PHE A 136 14.08 -9.98 15.25
CA PHE A 136 15.35 -10.47 15.76
C PHE A 136 15.73 -9.81 17.09
N CYS A 137 15.64 -8.48 17.19
CA CYS A 137 15.89 -7.76 18.43
C CYS A 137 14.93 -8.20 19.55
N CYS A 138 13.64 -8.38 19.24
CA CYS A 138 12.66 -8.89 20.21
C CYS A 138 13.02 -10.31 20.67
N PHE A 139 13.41 -11.19 19.75
CA PHE A 139 13.84 -12.55 20.08
C PHE A 139 15.06 -12.56 20.99
N CYS A 140 16.10 -11.79 20.67
CA CYS A 140 17.30 -11.65 21.51
C CYS A 140 16.96 -11.15 22.92
N ALA A 141 16.05 -10.18 23.04
CA ALA A 141 15.61 -9.65 24.32
C ALA A 141 14.87 -10.71 25.17
N VAL A 142 13.97 -11.49 24.56
CA VAL A 142 13.26 -12.58 25.23
C VAL A 142 14.23 -13.66 25.69
N CYS A 143 15.21 -14.04 24.85
CA CYS A 143 16.24 -15.00 25.23
C CYS A 143 17.11 -14.49 26.39
N ALA A 144 17.57 -13.24 26.34
CA ALA A 144 18.37 -12.64 27.42
C ALA A 144 17.60 -12.62 28.76
N PHE A 145 16.30 -12.35 28.71
CA PHE A 145 15.43 -12.40 29.88
C PHE A 145 15.25 -13.83 30.41
N ALA A 146 15.06 -14.81 29.52
CA ALA A 146 14.85 -16.22 29.89
C ALA A 146 16.07 -16.88 30.53
N PHE A 147 17.29 -16.49 30.15
CA PHE A 147 18.53 -17.06 30.68
C PHE A 147 19.05 -16.39 31.97
N GLY A 148 18.20 -15.59 32.64
CA GLY A 148 18.48 -15.15 34.00
C GLY A 148 19.54 -14.06 34.11
N ALA A 149 19.61 -13.16 33.12
CA ALA A 149 20.32 -11.90 33.32
C ALA A 149 19.69 -11.17 34.53
N ASP A 150 20.45 -11.04 35.62
CA ASP A 150 20.00 -10.39 36.84
C ASP A 150 19.44 -8.99 36.50
N GLY A 151 18.20 -8.72 36.90
CA GLY A 151 17.44 -7.53 36.50
C GLY A 151 18.04 -6.18 36.95
N ASN A 152 19.18 -6.20 37.64
CA ASN A 152 19.88 -5.02 38.12
C ASN A 152 21.06 -4.60 37.23
N GLU A 153 21.38 -5.37 36.18
CA GLU A 153 22.39 -4.97 35.20
C GLU A 153 21.83 -3.81 34.33
N PRO A 154 22.45 -2.61 34.33
CA PRO A 154 21.98 -1.46 33.55
C PRO A 154 21.95 -1.76 32.04
N GLY A 155 22.72 -2.76 31.59
CA GLY A 155 22.67 -3.29 30.23
C GLY A 155 21.29 -3.82 29.85
N LEU A 156 20.57 -4.51 30.77
CA LEU A 156 19.25 -5.07 30.49
C LEU A 156 18.20 -3.98 30.26
N LEU A 157 18.26 -2.90 31.06
CA LEU A 157 17.38 -1.74 30.91
C LEU A 157 17.60 -1.01 29.59
N LEU A 158 18.87 -0.78 29.20
CA LEU A 158 19.21 -0.18 27.91
C LEU A 158 18.74 -1.04 26.73
N LEU A 159 18.89 -2.36 26.83
CA LEU A 159 18.49 -3.31 25.79
C LEU A 159 16.96 -3.37 25.67
N ALA A 160 16.24 -3.44 26.78
CA ALA A 160 14.78 -3.40 26.81
C ALA A 160 14.22 -2.09 26.23
N LEU A 161 14.82 -0.95 26.59
CA LEU A 161 14.42 0.37 26.09
C LEU A 161 14.74 0.51 24.59
N GLY A 162 15.89 0.01 24.15
CA GLY A 162 16.27 -0.05 22.74
C GLY A 162 15.31 -0.88 21.91
N VAL A 163 14.90 -2.05 22.38
CA VAL A 163 13.92 -2.93 21.70
C VAL A 163 12.55 -2.28 21.67
N GLY A 164 12.11 -1.66 22.76
CA GLY A 164 10.85 -0.92 22.83
C GLY A 164 10.79 0.24 21.82
N VAL A 165 11.84 1.07 21.78
CA VAL A 165 11.93 2.18 20.83
C VAL A 165 12.03 1.68 19.39
N ALA A 166 12.84 0.66 19.11
CA ALA A 166 12.96 0.06 17.79
C ALA A 166 11.61 -0.54 17.31
N GLY A 167 10.87 -1.19 18.20
CA GLY A 167 9.53 -1.72 17.93
C GLY A 167 8.53 -0.61 17.59
N LEU A 168 8.49 0.46 18.40
CA LEU A 168 7.61 1.61 18.15
C LEU A 168 7.95 2.32 16.84
N LEU A 169 9.24 2.54 16.55
CA LEU A 169 9.70 3.13 15.29
C LEU A 169 9.36 2.24 14.09
N SER A 170 9.47 0.92 14.24
CA SER A 170 9.09 -0.04 13.19
C SER A 170 7.60 0.01 12.90
N ILE A 171 6.75 -0.01 13.94
CA ILE A 171 5.29 0.12 13.79
C ILE A 171 4.94 1.46 13.14
N TRP A 172 5.52 2.56 13.63
CA TRP A 172 5.30 3.89 13.08
C TRP A 172 5.73 3.97 11.60
N GLY A 173 6.87 3.38 11.25
CA GLY A 173 7.38 3.27 9.89
C GLY A 173 6.44 2.48 8.97
N VAL A 174 5.95 1.32 9.42
CA VAL A 174 4.97 0.50 8.68
C VAL A 174 3.67 1.28 8.46
N VAL A 175 3.15 1.95 9.49
CA VAL A 175 1.92 2.75 9.40
C VAL A 175 2.11 3.94 8.44
N LYS A 176 3.21 4.69 8.58
CA LYS A 176 3.50 5.83 7.71
C LYS A 176 3.73 5.41 6.26
N LEU A 177 4.46 4.32 6.04
CA LEU A 177 4.71 3.79 4.71
C LEU A 177 3.43 3.25 4.09
N GLY A 178 2.57 2.57 4.87
CA GLY A 178 1.24 2.14 4.44
C GLY A 178 0.34 3.32 4.06
N GLN A 179 0.31 4.38 4.89
CA GLN A 179 -0.43 5.60 4.59
C GLN A 179 0.10 6.30 3.35
N TRP A 180 1.42 6.44 3.20
CA TRP A 180 2.04 7.04 2.03
C TRP A 180 1.76 6.23 0.76
N SER A 181 1.87 4.90 0.87
CA SER A 181 1.59 3.94 -0.19
C SER A 181 0.11 3.98 -0.63
N ARG A 182 -0.81 4.18 0.32
CA ARG A 182 -2.23 4.43 0.07
C ARG A 182 -2.44 5.78 -0.62
N ARG A 183 -1.81 6.86 -0.14
CA ARG A 183 -1.89 8.19 -0.77
C ARG A 183 -1.35 8.20 -2.19
N ARG A 184 -0.27 7.45 -2.45
CA ARG A 184 0.28 7.28 -3.81
C ARG A 184 -0.68 6.50 -4.68
N TYR A 185 -1.24 5.40 -4.17
CA TYR A 185 -2.27 4.63 -4.88
C TYR A 185 -3.48 5.50 -5.24
N LEU A 186 -3.93 6.37 -4.33
CA LEU A 186 -5.04 7.31 -4.57
C LEU A 186 -4.69 8.36 -5.64
N ARG A 187 -3.46 8.89 -5.64
CA ARG A 187 -3.01 9.78 -6.73
C ARG A 187 -2.92 9.09 -8.08
N ASP A 188 -2.48 7.84 -8.10
CA ASP A 188 -2.32 7.07 -9.35
C ASP A 188 -3.67 6.63 -9.97
N ILE A 189 -4.78 6.70 -9.22
CA ILE A 189 -6.13 6.39 -9.71
C ILE A 189 -6.91 7.64 -10.13
N GLU A 190 -6.52 8.83 -9.67
CA GLU A 190 -6.98 10.11 -10.22
C GLU A 190 -6.27 10.39 -11.55
N VAL A 191 -6.41 9.49 -12.50
CA VAL A 191 -6.04 9.79 -13.88
C VAL A 191 -7.19 10.63 -14.44
N LYS A 192 -6.94 11.93 -14.62
CA LYS A 192 -7.85 12.79 -15.38
C LYS A 192 -8.07 12.16 -16.76
N PRO A 193 -9.33 11.90 -17.16
CA PRO A 193 -9.64 11.41 -18.49
C PRO A 193 -9.21 12.40 -19.58
#